data_AF-A0A378VVN6-F1
#
_entry.id   AF-A0A378VVN6-F1
#
_cell.length_a   1.000
_cell.length_b   1.000
_cell.length_c   1.000
_cell.angle_alpha   90.00
_cell.angle_beta   90.00
_cell.angle_gamma   90.00
#
_symmetry.space_group_name_H-M   'P 1'
#
loop_
_entity.id
_entity.type
_entity.pdbx_description
1 polymer ?
#
loop_
_entity_poly.entity_id
_entity_poly.type
_entity_poly.pdbx_seq_one_letter_code
_entity_poly.pdbx_strand_id
1 'polypeptide(L)'
;MSQLTAGELVDADNRVISGSVLNGAIAQGAHDYLGRYHNQISVIEEGRSKELFGWVAPQPDKYSITRTTLGHFLKNKLFKFTTAVNGGDRAMVPIGTYERVMPLDILPTLLFAI
;
A
#
# COMPACT_ATOMS: atom_id res chain seq x y z
N MET A 1 -16.52 9.03 9.49
CA MET A 1 -15.10 9.00 9.84
C MET A 1 -14.52 10.37 9.66
N SER A 2 -14.98 11.14 8.67
CA SER A 2 -14.62 12.55 8.51
C SER A 2 -14.77 13.37 9.80
N GLN A 3 -15.78 13.11 10.63
CA GLN A 3 -15.94 13.78 11.93
C GLN A 3 -14.87 13.39 12.95
N LEU A 4 -14.45 12.13 12.95
CA LEU A 4 -13.51 11.60 13.94
C LEU A 4 -12.06 11.95 13.60
N THR A 5 -11.75 12.13 12.31
CA THR A 5 -10.44 12.58 11.83
C THR A 5 -10.38 14.09 11.60
N ALA A 6 -11.41 14.85 11.98
CA ALA A 6 -11.46 16.30 11.74
C ALA A 6 -10.36 17.01 12.54
N GLY A 7 -9.50 17.76 11.83
CA GLY A 7 -8.39 18.51 12.45
C GLY A 7 -7.11 17.70 12.72
N GLU A 8 -7.15 16.38 12.54
CA GLU A 8 -6.01 15.48 12.79
C GLU A 8 -5.27 15.07 11.52
N LEU A 9 -5.75 15.53 10.34
CA LEU A 9 -5.18 15.19 9.04
C LEU A 9 -4.15 16.24 8.60
N VAL A 10 -3.09 15.77 7.94
CA VAL A 10 -2.14 16.65 7.24
C VAL A 10 -2.83 17.28 6.03
N ASP A 11 -2.48 18.51 5.68
CA ASP A 11 -3.01 19.21 4.49
C ASP A 11 -2.46 18.58 3.19
N ALA A 12 -3.03 17.43 2.85
CA ALA A 12 -2.68 16.59 1.71
C ALA A 12 -3.90 15.74 1.32
N ASP A 13 -3.79 15.08 0.16
CA ASP A 13 -4.79 14.13 -0.32
C ASP A 13 -4.66 12.80 0.44
N ASN A 14 -5.44 12.67 1.51
CA ASN A 14 -5.39 11.53 2.42
C ASN A 14 -6.52 10.53 2.18
N ARG A 15 -6.18 9.25 2.12
CA ARG A 15 -7.12 8.15 2.21
C ARG A 15 -7.30 7.73 3.66
N VAL A 16 -8.52 7.85 4.15
CA VAL A 16 -8.92 7.35 5.47
C VAL A 16 -9.42 5.92 5.33
N ILE A 17 -8.87 5.01 6.15
CA ILE A 17 -9.20 3.59 6.16
C ILE A 17 -9.74 3.23 7.53
N SER A 18 -10.94 2.66 7.56
CA SER A 18 -11.44 1.97 8.73
C SER A 18 -10.78 0.59 8.80
N GLY A 19 -9.98 0.33 9.83
CA GLY A 19 -9.16 -0.87 9.96
C GLY A 19 -7.68 -0.62 9.63
N SER A 20 -6.98 -1.70 9.30
CA SER A 20 -5.55 -1.65 8.96
C SER A 20 -5.33 -1.36 7.49
N VAL A 21 -4.11 -0.96 7.11
CA VAL A 21 -3.75 -0.74 5.69
C VAL A 21 -3.84 -2.05 4.87
N LEU A 22 -3.58 -3.20 5.50
CA LEU A 22 -3.61 -4.52 4.83
C LEU A 22 -5.00 -5.14 4.77
N ASN A 23 -5.84 -4.83 5.76
CA ASN A 23 -7.21 -5.32 5.87
C ASN A 23 -8.07 -4.22 6.49
N GLY A 24 -8.74 -3.47 5.63
CA GLY A 24 -9.57 -2.33 6.00
C GLY A 24 -10.42 -1.85 4.83
N ALA A 25 -11.37 -0.99 5.12
CA ALA A 25 -12.30 -0.41 4.15
C ALA A 25 -12.08 1.10 4.01
N ILE A 26 -12.17 1.61 2.78
CA ILE A 26 -12.06 3.04 2.50
C ILE A 26 -13.28 3.74 3.12
N ALA A 27 -13.02 4.70 4.00
CA ALA A 27 -14.07 5.47 4.64
C ALA A 27 -14.47 6.65 3.74
N GLN A 28 -15.44 6.43 2.85
CA GLN A 28 -15.97 7.44 1.95
C GLN A 28 -17.47 7.26 1.74
N GLY A 29 -18.20 8.38 1.59
CA GLY A 29 -19.64 8.36 1.32
C GLY A 29 -20.43 7.60 2.39
N ALA A 30 -21.23 6.62 1.98
CA ALA A 30 -22.03 5.81 2.90
C ALA A 30 -21.20 4.92 3.85
N HIS A 31 -19.93 4.66 3.52
CA HIS A 31 -19.01 3.88 4.34
C HIS A 31 -18.11 4.77 5.21
N ASP A 32 -18.43 6.05 5.36
CA ASP A 32 -17.72 6.98 6.23
C ASP A 32 -18.02 6.71 7.73
N TYR A 33 -17.82 5.48 8.19
CA TYR A 33 -18.03 5.08 9.59
C TYR A 33 -16.98 4.05 10.02
N LEU A 34 -16.78 3.91 11.33
CA LEU A 34 -15.92 2.86 11.86
C LEU A 34 -16.62 1.51 11.73
N GLY A 35 -16.04 0.59 10.98
CA GLY A 35 -16.56 -0.77 10.82
C GLY A 35 -16.63 -1.52 12.14
N ARG A 36 -17.64 -2.39 12.29
CA ARG A 36 -17.93 -3.09 13.56
C ARG A 36 -16.76 -3.88 14.14
N TYR A 37 -15.93 -4.45 13.28
CA TYR A 37 -14.79 -5.30 13.63
C TYR A 37 -13.44 -4.58 13.52
N HIS A 38 -13.45 -3.27 13.22
CA HIS A 38 -12.25 -2.47 13.10
C HIS A 38 -11.97 -1.75 14.42
N ASN A 39 -10.81 -2.02 15.00
CA ASN A 39 -10.37 -1.40 16.26
C ASN A 39 -9.32 -0.30 16.05
N GLN A 40 -9.00 0.03 14.80
CA GLN A 40 -8.02 1.06 14.46
C GLN A 40 -8.46 1.83 13.22
N ILE A 41 -7.85 2.99 13.03
CA ILE A 41 -8.07 3.87 11.90
C ILE A 41 -6.70 4.17 11.31
N SER A 42 -6.54 3.91 10.02
CA SER A 42 -5.28 4.14 9.31
C SER A 42 -5.48 5.26 8.31
N VAL A 43 -4.54 6.19 8.26
CA VAL A 43 -4.55 7.30 7.29
C VAL A 43 -3.26 7.22 6.49
N ILE A 44 -3.39 7.19 5.16
CA ILE A 44 -2.25 7.15 4.24
C ILE A 44 -2.47 8.14 3.11
N GLU A 45 -1.39 8.67 2.55
CA GLU A 45 -1.46 9.59 1.42
C GLU A 45 -1.89 8.83 0.15
N GLU A 46 -2.79 9.43 -0.63
CA GLU A 46 -3.30 8.82 -1.86
C GLU A 46 -2.23 8.76 -2.96
N GLY A 47 -1.25 9.68 -2.92
CA GLY A 47 -0.08 9.64 -3.80
C GLY A 47 -0.41 9.83 -5.28
N ARG A 48 -1.36 10.72 -5.62
CA ARG A 48 -1.76 11.03 -7.01
C ARG A 48 -0.70 11.80 -7.83
N SER A 49 0.51 11.99 -7.30
CA SER A 49 1.59 12.69 -7.98
C SER A 49 2.17 11.83 -9.10
N LYS A 50 2.36 12.44 -10.29
CA LYS A 50 3.06 11.80 -11.40
C LYS A 50 4.56 11.98 -11.20
N GLU A 51 5.30 10.88 -11.19
CA GLU A 51 6.75 10.93 -11.17
C GLU A 51 7.30 11.45 -12.51
N LEU A 52 8.09 12.53 -12.47
CA LEU A 52 8.88 12.96 -13.62
C LEU A 52 9.90 11.86 -13.96
N PHE A 53 9.94 11.45 -15.23
CA PHE A 53 10.81 10.39 -15.79
C PHE A 53 10.43 8.93 -15.48
N GLY A 54 9.25 8.67 -14.89
CA GLY A 54 8.66 7.33 -14.84
C GLY A 54 9.63 6.24 -14.37
N TRP A 55 9.74 5.14 -15.10
CA TRP A 55 10.61 4.00 -14.76
C TRP A 55 12.12 4.25 -14.97
N VAL A 56 12.49 5.29 -15.72
CA VAL A 56 13.90 5.59 -16.07
C VAL A 56 14.62 6.30 -14.92
N ALA A 57 13.86 7.00 -14.06
CA ALA A 57 14.43 7.72 -12.94
C ALA A 57 15.01 6.75 -11.89
N PRO A 58 16.24 7.00 -11.39
CA PRO A 58 16.71 6.33 -10.18
C PRO A 58 15.78 6.68 -9.01
N GLN A 59 15.08 5.68 -8.47
CA GLN A 59 14.09 5.86 -7.39
C GLN A 59 14.63 5.30 -6.06
N PRO A 60 15.41 6.09 -5.28
CA PRO A 60 15.95 5.66 -3.99
C PRO A 60 14.88 5.60 -2.88
N ASP A 61 13.73 6.23 -3.08
CA ASP A 61 12.59 6.26 -2.14
C ASP A 61 11.59 5.12 -2.37
N LYS A 62 11.87 4.19 -3.29
CA LYS A 62 11.01 3.03 -3.53
C LYS A 62 11.55 1.75 -2.91
N TYR A 63 10.64 1.06 -2.23
CA TYR A 63 10.86 -0.27 -1.70
C TYR A 63 10.79 -1.33 -2.82
N SER A 64 11.70 -2.31 -2.79
CA SER A 64 11.70 -3.43 -3.74
C SER A 64 12.18 -4.72 -3.06
N ILE A 65 11.38 -5.78 -3.21
CA ILE A 65 11.69 -7.13 -2.73
C ILE A 65 12.75 -7.79 -3.62
N THR A 66 12.71 -7.52 -4.93
CA THR A 66 13.59 -8.10 -5.97
C THR A 66 14.89 -7.31 -6.18
N ARG A 67 15.16 -6.30 -5.34
CA ARG A 67 16.38 -5.46 -5.38
C ARG A 67 16.53 -4.64 -6.67
N THR A 68 15.42 -4.30 -7.32
CA THR A 68 15.44 -3.59 -8.61
C THR A 68 15.53 -2.06 -8.44
N THR A 69 15.25 -1.54 -7.24
CA THR A 69 15.33 -0.11 -6.92
C THR A 69 16.57 0.21 -6.09
N LEU A 70 17.10 1.44 -6.22
CA LEU A 70 18.24 1.93 -5.44
C LEU A 70 17.98 1.93 -3.93
N GLY A 71 16.71 2.01 -3.51
CA GLY A 71 16.30 1.92 -2.11
C GLY A 71 16.75 0.63 -1.43
N HIS A 72 16.99 -0.45 -2.18
CA HIS A 72 17.46 -1.72 -1.61
C HIS A 72 18.84 -1.63 -0.92
N PHE A 73 19.71 -0.72 -1.35
CA PHE A 73 21.03 -0.54 -0.74
C PHE A 73 20.96 0.10 0.66
N LEU A 74 19.83 0.70 1.02
CA LEU A 74 19.62 1.40 2.28
C LEU A 74 18.85 0.48 3.26
N LYS A 75 19.56 -0.44 3.92
CA LYS A 75 18.99 -1.52 4.74
C LYS A 75 18.04 -1.07 5.87
N ASN A 76 18.19 0.16 6.38
CA ASN A 76 17.42 0.71 7.51
C ASN A 76 16.55 1.92 7.12
N LYS A 77 16.32 2.16 5.83
CA LYS A 77 15.50 3.29 5.40
C LYS A 77 14.02 3.01 5.65
N LEU A 78 13.35 3.95 6.32
CA LEU A 78 11.89 3.97 6.39
C LEU A 78 11.35 4.51 5.07
N PHE A 79 10.43 3.77 4.47
CA PHE A 79 9.77 4.15 3.23
C PHE A 79 8.40 4.74 3.54
N LYS A 80 8.10 5.90 2.96
CA LYS A 80 6.77 6.51 3.04
C LYS A 80 5.89 5.86 1.98
N PHE A 81 5.09 4.87 2.37
CA PHE A 81 4.16 4.21 1.47
C PHE A 81 2.92 5.08 1.20
N THR A 82 2.46 5.05 -0.05
CA THR A 82 1.23 5.69 -0.52
C THR A 82 0.35 4.62 -1.21
N THR A 83 -0.88 4.96 -1.59
CA THR A 83 -1.76 4.03 -2.33
C THR A 83 -1.49 3.97 -3.84
N ALA A 84 -0.48 4.70 -4.31
CA ALA A 84 -0.13 4.74 -5.72
C ALA A 84 0.32 3.35 -6.21
N VAL A 85 -0.32 2.86 -7.27
CA VAL A 85 0.01 1.58 -7.92
C VAL A 85 1.38 1.62 -8.60
N ASN A 86 1.97 2.82 -8.80
CA ASN A 86 3.28 3.03 -9.43
C ASN A 86 3.41 2.30 -10.80
N GLY A 87 2.27 2.15 -11.49
CA GLY A 87 2.08 1.32 -12.67
C GLY A 87 0.58 1.17 -12.97
N GLY A 88 0.24 0.49 -14.05
CA GLY A 88 -1.14 0.09 -14.36
C GLY A 88 -1.43 -1.33 -13.94
N ASP A 89 -2.67 -1.78 -14.14
CA ASP A 89 -3.06 -3.17 -13.96
C ASP A 89 -2.18 -4.10 -14.80
N ARG A 90 -1.56 -5.08 -14.15
CA ARG A 90 -0.73 -6.09 -14.80
C ARG A 90 -1.11 -7.45 -14.28
N ALA A 91 -1.07 -8.44 -15.16
CA ALA A 91 -1.21 -9.83 -14.76
C ALA A 91 -0.15 -10.17 -13.72
N MET A 92 -0.58 -10.77 -12.62
CA MET A 92 0.32 -11.25 -11.58
C MET A 92 1.10 -12.45 -12.11
N VAL A 93 2.44 -12.37 -12.11
CA VAL A 93 3.30 -13.49 -12.48
C VAL A 93 3.78 -14.17 -11.19
N PRO A 94 3.42 -15.45 -10.96
CA PRO A 94 3.82 -16.18 -9.75
C PRO A 94 5.31 -16.57 -9.83
N ILE A 95 6.21 -15.70 -9.37
CA ILE A 95 7.68 -15.93 -9.35
C ILE A 95 8.19 -16.23 -7.93
N GLY A 96 7.42 -16.94 -7.10
CA GLY A 96 7.90 -17.35 -5.77
C GLY A 96 7.97 -16.22 -4.72
N THR A 97 7.45 -15.02 -5.01
CA THR A 97 7.55 -13.85 -4.13
C THR A 97 6.53 -13.87 -2.98
N TYR A 98 5.36 -14.47 -3.21
CA TYR A 98 4.28 -14.56 -2.22
C TYR A 98 4.59 -15.56 -1.11
N GLU A 99 5.35 -16.60 -1.43
CA GLU A 99 5.86 -17.63 -0.52
C GLU A 99 6.67 -17.00 0.63
N ARG A 100 7.34 -15.88 0.38
CA ARG A 100 8.15 -15.18 1.40
C ARG A 100 7.31 -14.48 2.46
N VAL A 101 6.04 -14.20 2.18
CA VAL A 101 5.12 -13.50 3.09
C VAL A 101 3.96 -14.39 3.55
N MET A 102 3.87 -15.61 3.02
CA MET A 102 2.84 -16.56 3.40
C MET A 102 3.22 -17.24 4.72
N PRO A 103 2.40 -17.11 5.78
CA PRO A 103 2.69 -17.72 7.08
C PRO A 103 2.30 -19.20 7.15
N LEU A 104 1.51 -19.69 6.19
CA LEU A 104 1.04 -21.07 6.12
C LEU A 104 1.97 -21.90 5.21
N ASP A 105 2.15 -23.17 5.56
CA ASP A 105 2.90 -24.15 4.76
C ASP A 105 2.06 -24.64 3.57
N ILE A 106 1.80 -23.74 2.63
CA ILE A 106 1.10 -24.00 1.39
C ILE A 106 1.85 -23.30 0.24
N LEU A 107 1.67 -23.77 -0.99
CA LEU A 107 2.12 -23.06 -2.18
C LEU A 107 1.02 -22.08 -2.63
N PRO A 108 1.07 -20.78 -2.27
CA PRO A 108 0.02 -19.82 -2.58
C PRO A 108 -0.12 -19.59 -4.10
N THR A 109 0.96 -19.80 -4.85
CA THR A 109 1.00 -19.66 -6.30
C THR A 109 0.00 -20.56 -7.02
N LEU A 110 -0.28 -21.75 -6.50
CA LEU A 110 -1.32 -22.64 -7.06
C LEU A 110 -2.75 -22.16 -6.76
N LEU A 111 -2.96 -21.40 -5.69
CA LEU A 111 -4.28 -20.89 -5.31
C LEU A 111 -4.65 -19.60 -6.05
N PHE A 112 -3.64 -18.83 -6.51
CA PHE A 112 -3.85 -17.57 -7.22
C PHE A 112 -3.88 -17.69 -8.75
N ALA A 113 -3.41 -18.81 -9.30
CA ALA A 113 -3.30 -19.02 -10.74
C ALA A 113 -4.59 -19.52 -11.42
N ILE A 114 -5.69 -19.59 -10.68
CA ILE A 114 -7.05 -19.90 -11.16
C ILE A 114 -7.85 -18.60 -11.20
#